data_AF-A0A0F2PQ45-F1
#
_entry.id   AF-A0A0F2PQ45-F1
#
_cell.length_a   1.000
_cell.length_b   1.000
_cell.length_c   1.000
_cell.angle_alpha   90.00
_cell.angle_beta   90.00
_cell.angle_gamma   90.00
#
_symmetry.space_group_name_H-M   'P 1'
#
loop_
_entity.id
_entity.type
_entity.pdbx_description
1 polymer ?
#
loop_
_entity_poly.entity_id
_entity_poly.type
_entity_poly.pdbx_seq_one_letter_code
_entity_poly.pdbx_strand_id
1 'polypeptide(L)'
;MAGRGDNTRPKPNGTVDAEPFKRALTGCVRAIAGDHELEVTFGNDKPGMSGERVRLPDLPKRPTRTDFAVTRGIGDSMALRKACHDDAVHARMAPQ
;
A
#
# COMPACT_ATOMS: atom_id res chain seq x y z
N MET A 1 29.92 -12.83 5.72
CA MET A 1 29.45 -14.24 5.75
C MET A 1 27.94 -14.22 5.86
N ALA A 2 27.21 -14.84 4.93
CA ALA A 2 25.76 -15.00 5.04
C ALA A 2 25.43 -16.11 6.07
N GLY A 3 24.41 -15.90 6.90
CA GLY A 3 24.02 -16.84 7.96
C GLY A 3 23.21 -18.04 7.45
N ARG A 4 23.10 -19.10 8.26
CA ARG A 4 22.23 -20.24 7.96
C ARG A 4 20.78 -19.78 7.81
N GLY A 5 20.19 -20.00 6.63
CA GLY A 5 18.80 -19.65 6.31
C GLY A 5 18.64 -18.50 5.30
N ASP A 6 19.71 -17.77 4.98
CA ASP A 6 19.66 -16.67 4.01
C ASP A 6 19.83 -17.21 2.57
N ASN A 7 18.71 -17.52 1.91
CA ASN A 7 18.69 -17.86 0.48
C ASN A 7 18.78 -16.63 -0.44
N THR A 8 19.14 -15.46 0.08
CA THR A 8 19.27 -14.22 -0.69
C THR A 8 20.70 -14.06 -1.19
N ARG A 9 20.96 -14.50 -2.42
CA ARG A 9 22.18 -14.14 -3.14
C ARG A 9 22.04 -12.68 -3.62
N PRO A 10 22.85 -11.72 -3.14
CA PRO A 10 22.74 -10.34 -3.61
C PRO A 10 23.08 -10.30 -5.12
N LYS A 11 22.10 -9.93 -5.95
CA LYS A 11 22.31 -9.66 -7.37
C LYS A 11 22.60 -8.17 -7.53
N PRO A 12 23.87 -7.76 -7.75
CA PRO A 12 24.26 -6.35 -7.71
C PRO A 12 23.62 -5.49 -8.82
N ASN A 13 23.13 -6.11 -9.91
CA ASN A 13 22.61 -5.41 -11.10
C ASN A 13 21.19 -5.84 -11.50
N GLY A 14 20.41 -6.44 -10.59
CA GLY A 14 19.04 -6.87 -10.86
C GLY A 14 18.01 -5.76 -10.62
N THR A 15 16.91 -5.76 -11.38
CA THR A 15 15.70 -4.99 -11.02
C THR A 15 15.25 -5.39 -9.62
N VAL A 16 14.91 -4.42 -8.77
CA VAL A 16 14.38 -4.69 -7.42
C VAL A 16 13.06 -5.44 -7.57
N ASP A 17 12.95 -6.60 -6.93
CA ASP A 17 11.68 -7.32 -6.85
C ASP A 17 10.76 -6.63 -5.85
N ALA A 18 9.71 -5.99 -6.38
CA ALA A 18 8.72 -5.26 -5.60
C ALA A 18 7.60 -6.16 -5.05
N GLU A 19 7.49 -7.41 -5.50
CA GLU A 19 6.38 -8.31 -5.16
C GLU A 19 6.27 -8.58 -3.64
N PRO A 20 7.38 -8.83 -2.90
CA PRO A 20 7.30 -8.99 -1.45
C PRO A 20 6.78 -7.75 -0.74
N PHE A 21 7.17 -6.55 -1.20
CA PHE A 21 6.70 -5.30 -0.64
C PHE A 21 5.21 -5.09 -0.91
N LYS A 22 4.77 -5.29 -2.16
CA LYS A 22 3.35 -5.16 -2.55
C LYS A 22 2.47 -6.08 -1.71
N ARG A 23 2.85 -7.35 -1.56
CA ARG A 23 2.12 -8.33 -0.75
C ARG A 23 2.04 -7.92 0.72
N ALA A 24 3.16 -7.52 1.31
CA ALA A 24 3.20 -7.08 2.71
C ALA A 24 2.33 -5.84 2.93
N LEU A 25 2.38 -4.88 2.01
CA LEU A 25 1.57 -3.67 2.09
C LEU A 25 0.08 -3.96 1.93
N THR A 26 -0.32 -4.85 1.02
CA THR A 26 -1.72 -5.29 0.89
C THR A 26 -2.24 -5.88 2.20
N GLY A 27 -1.47 -6.77 2.85
CA GLY A 27 -1.84 -7.32 4.15
C GLY A 27 -1.97 -6.26 5.24
N CYS A 28 -1.05 -5.29 5.27
CA CYS A 28 -1.08 -4.16 6.21
C CYS A 28 -2.32 -3.28 6.02
N VAL A 29 -2.63 -2.89 4.78
CA VAL A 29 -3.80 -2.07 4.45
C VAL A 29 -5.09 -2.75 4.87
N ARG A 30 -5.26 -4.05 4.55
CA ARG A 30 -6.42 -4.86 4.97
C ARG A 30 -6.57 -4.92 6.48
N ALA A 31 -5.46 -5.20 7.18
CA ALA A 31 -5.45 -5.28 8.64
C ALA A 31 -5.83 -3.96 9.30
N ILE A 32 -5.27 -2.83 8.84
CA ILE A 32 -5.58 -1.50 9.37
C ILE A 32 -7.03 -1.10 9.04
N ALA A 33 -7.49 -1.38 7.82
CA ALA A 33 -8.86 -1.08 7.39
C ALA A 33 -9.92 -1.91 8.13
N GLY A 34 -9.53 -3.03 8.76
CA GLY A 34 -10.45 -3.98 9.38
C GLY A 34 -11.23 -4.82 8.37
N ASP A 35 -10.76 -4.91 7.13
CA ASP A 35 -11.44 -5.61 6.03
C ASP A 35 -10.46 -6.52 5.26
N HIS A 36 -10.70 -7.83 5.34
CA HIS A 36 -9.88 -8.85 4.69
C HIS A 36 -10.12 -8.97 3.18
N GLU A 37 -11.31 -8.58 2.70
CA GLU A 37 -11.71 -8.70 1.31
C GLU A 37 -11.37 -7.44 0.50
N LEU A 38 -10.98 -6.35 1.17
CA LEU A 38 -10.56 -5.10 0.55
C LEU A 38 -9.54 -5.34 -0.59
N GLU A 39 -9.90 -4.93 -1.81
CA GLU A 39 -9.09 -5.13 -3.00
C GLU A 39 -7.98 -4.07 -3.06
N VAL A 40 -6.71 -4.48 -2.92
CA VAL A 40 -5.56 -3.56 -3.04
C VAL A 40 -4.87 -3.80 -4.37
N THR A 41 -4.80 -2.76 -5.20
CA THR A 41 -4.21 -2.81 -6.54
C THR A 41 -3.11 -1.76 -6.68
N PHE A 42 -2.10 -2.07 -7.50
CA PHE A 42 -0.96 -1.20 -7.77
C PHE A 42 -0.99 -0.78 -9.23
N GLY A 43 -0.84 0.52 -9.52
CA GLY A 43 -0.87 1.03 -10.89
C GLY A 43 -0.30 2.45 -11.02
N ASN A 44 -0.19 2.92 -12.26
CA ASN A 44 0.28 4.27 -12.56
C ASN A 44 -0.83 5.33 -12.58
N ASP A 45 -2.08 4.89 -12.39
CA ASP A 45 -3.23 5.78 -12.31
C ASP A 45 -3.25 6.58 -11.02
N LYS A 46 -4.12 7.60 -10.96
CA LYS A 46 -4.28 8.42 -9.76
C LYS A 46 -4.64 7.53 -8.55
N PRO A 47 -3.88 7.63 -7.43
CA PRO A 47 -4.17 6.87 -6.23
C PRO A 47 -5.53 7.28 -5.67
N GLY A 48 -6.28 6.30 -5.18
CA GLY A 48 -7.63 6.53 -4.69
C GLY A 48 -8.29 5.31 -4.09
N MET A 49 -9.36 5.56 -3.36
CA MET A 49 -10.21 4.53 -2.77
C MET A 49 -11.63 4.70 -3.28
N SER A 50 -12.28 3.59 -3.66
CA SER A 50 -13.65 3.57 -4.15
C SER A 50 -14.33 2.29 -3.67
N GLY A 51 -15.33 2.42 -2.79
CA GLY A 51 -16.01 1.28 -2.18
C GLY A 51 -15.01 0.34 -1.50
N GLU A 52 -14.93 -0.90 -1.98
CA GLU A 52 -14.04 -1.95 -1.49
C GLU A 52 -12.73 -2.10 -2.28
N ARG A 53 -12.33 -1.06 -3.01
CA ARG A 53 -11.09 -1.06 -3.78
C ARG A 53 -10.18 0.11 -3.44
N VAL A 54 -8.93 -0.21 -3.12
CA VAL A 54 -7.83 0.70 -2.89
C VAL A 54 -6.84 0.58 -4.06
N ARG A 55 -6.49 1.73 -4.65
CA ARG A 55 -5.49 1.87 -5.70
C ARG A 55 -4.28 2.63 -5.17
N LEU A 56 -3.13 1.96 -5.13
CA LEU A 56 -1.85 2.50 -4.70
C LEU A 56 -0.93 2.73 -5.91
N PRO A 57 0.00 3.70 -5.82
CA PRO A 57 0.97 3.90 -6.88
C PRO A 57 1.89 2.70 -7.01
N ASP A 58 2.13 2.27 -8.24
CA ASP A 58 3.15 1.27 -8.52
C ASP A 58 4.56 1.85 -8.34
N LEU A 59 5.53 0.98 -8.07
CA LEU A 59 6.92 1.35 -7.90
C LEU A 59 7.61 1.45 -9.25
N PRO A 60 8.51 2.44 -9.45
CA PRO A 60 9.30 2.53 -10.66
C PRO A 60 10.31 1.36 -10.74
N LYS A 61 10.85 1.09 -11.93
CA LYS A 61 11.83 0.01 -12.16
C LYS A 61 13.07 0.07 -11.24
N ARG A 62 13.41 1.26 -10.76
CA ARG A 62 14.50 1.53 -9.81
C ARG A 62 13.92 2.32 -8.63
N PRO A 63 13.24 1.64 -7.69
CA PRO A 63 12.60 2.31 -6.58
C PRO A 63 13.63 2.86 -5.60
N THR A 64 13.38 4.08 -5.15
CA THR A 64 14.09 4.74 -4.07
C THR A 64 13.40 4.46 -2.74
N ARG A 65 14.08 4.74 -1.63
CA ARG A 65 13.45 4.66 -0.28
C ARG A 65 12.22 5.56 -0.16
N THR A 66 12.23 6.70 -0.85
CA THR A 66 11.11 7.64 -0.88
C THR A 66 9.90 7.03 -1.58
N ASP A 67 10.09 6.31 -2.68
CA ASP A 67 8.99 5.66 -3.40
C ASP A 67 8.25 4.66 -2.50
N PHE A 68 8.99 3.82 -1.78
CA PHE A 68 8.41 2.90 -0.79
C PHE A 68 7.65 3.63 0.32
N ALA A 69 8.22 4.73 0.84
CA ALA A 69 7.60 5.52 1.90
C ALA A 69 6.30 6.19 1.42
N VAL A 70 6.29 6.73 0.21
CA VAL A 70 5.11 7.37 -0.40
C VAL A 70 4.01 6.35 -0.65
N THR A 71 4.31 5.22 -1.31
CA THR A 71 3.32 4.17 -1.58
C THR A 71 2.70 3.64 -0.27
N ARG A 72 3.53 3.43 0.76
CA ARG A 72 3.03 3.04 2.09
C ARG A 72 2.18 4.12 2.73
N GLY A 73 2.65 5.37 2.77
CA GLY A 73 1.92 6.47 3.41
C GLY A 73 0.54 6.70 2.80
N ILE A 74 0.42 6.55 1.48
CA ILE A 74 -0.86 6.59 0.77
C ILE A 74 -1.75 5.41 1.20
N GLY A 75 -1.19 4.20 1.28
CA GLY A 75 -1.91 3.01 1.74
C GLY A 75 -2.42 3.13 3.17
N ASP A 76 -1.57 3.53 4.09
CA ASP A 76 -1.91 3.72 5.50
C ASP A 76 -3.01 4.80 5.66
N SER A 77 -2.92 5.91 4.91
CA SER A 77 -3.93 6.97 4.90
C SER A 77 -5.30 6.48 4.42
N MET A 78 -5.34 5.69 3.34
CA MET A 78 -6.59 5.12 2.83
C MET A 78 -7.17 4.07 3.79
N ALA A 79 -6.33 3.23 4.38
CA ALA A 79 -6.75 2.23 5.35
C ALA A 79 -7.37 2.88 6.60
N LEU A 80 -6.71 3.90 7.15
CA LEU A 80 -7.23 4.66 8.29
C LEU A 80 -8.53 5.39 7.94
N ARG A 81 -8.63 5.95 6.72
CA ARG A 81 -9.88 6.54 6.26
C ARG A 81 -10.99 5.48 6.23
N LYS A 82 -10.78 4.30 5.67
CA LYS A 82 -11.79 3.22 5.65
C LYS A 82 -12.20 2.81 7.07
N ALA A 83 -11.24 2.65 7.97
CA ALA A 83 -11.49 2.17 9.34
C ALA A 83 -12.21 3.21 10.22
N CYS A 84 -11.88 4.49 10.07
CA CYS A 84 -12.29 5.53 11.01
C CYS A 84 -13.31 6.53 10.44
N HIS A 85 -13.60 6.49 9.14
CA HIS A 85 -14.51 7.43 8.51
C HIS A 85 -15.95 6.94 8.54
N ASP A 86 -16.85 7.81 9.01
CA ASP A 86 -18.29 7.63 8.95
C ASP A 86 -18.89 8.64 7.96
N ASP A 87 -19.46 8.13 6.86
CA ASP A 87 -20.02 8.95 5.79
C ASP A 87 -21.24 9.76 6.25
N ALA A 88 -22.05 9.26 7.19
CA ALA A 88 -23.23 9.96 7.69
C ALA A 88 -22.82 11.13 8.59
N VAL A 89 -21.81 10.93 9.44
CA VAL A 89 -21.25 12.02 10.26
C VAL A 89 -20.58 13.06 9.38
N HIS A 90 -19.82 12.64 8.36
CA HIS A 90 -19.24 13.56 7.39
C HIS A 90 -20.32 14.41 6.71
N ALA A 91 -21.33 13.77 6.13
CA ALA A 91 -22.39 14.46 5.40
C ALA A 91 -23.13 15.49 6.27
N ARG A 92 -23.31 15.22 7.57
CA ARG A 92 -23.95 16.15 8.50
C ARG A 92 -23.08 17.36 8.88
N MET A 93 -21.76 17.18 8.95
CA MET A 93 -20.82 18.18 9.44
C MET A 93 -20.06 18.91 8.34
N ALA A 94 -20.18 18.46 7.08
CA ALA A 94 -19.52 19.09 5.94
C ALA A 94 -20.08 20.50 5.68
N PRO A 95 -19.21 21.45 5.30
CA PRO A 95 -19.66 22.77 4.86
C PRO A 95 -20.47 22.66 3.56
N GLN A 96 -21.45 23.56 3.42
CA GLN A 96 -22.23 23.73 2.18
C GLN A 96 -21.48 24.56 1.15
#